data_AF-A0A254QG38-F1
#
_entry.id   AF-A0A254QG38-F1
#
_cell.length_a   1.000
_cell.length_b   1.000
_cell.length_c   1.000
_cell.angle_alpha   90.00
_cell.angle_beta   90.00
_cell.angle_gamma   90.00
#
_symmetry.space_group_name_H-M   'P 1'
#
loop_
_entity.id
_entity.type
_entity.pdbx_description
1 polymer ?
#
loop_
_entity_poly.entity_id
_entity_poly.type
_entity_poly.pdbx_seq_one_letter_code
_entity_poly.pdbx_strand_id
1 'polypeptide(L)' 'MLKVGLVGCGFMGSMHANVYSAIDEATLVGVFDANQEKGKAFAEK' A
#
# COMPACT_ATOMS: atom_id res chain seq x y z
N MET A 1 -1.76 -7.16 -15.57
CA MET A 1 -1.29 -6.33 -14.45
C MET A 1 -2.49 -5.98 -13.57
N LEU A 2 -2.52 -6.54 -12.36
CA LEU A 2 -3.55 -6.38 -11.34
C LEU A 2 -3.29 -5.10 -10.55
N LYS A 3 -4.29 -4.22 -10.50
CA LYS A 3 -4.24 -2.99 -9.71
C LYS A 3 -4.67 -3.27 -8.28
N VAL A 4 -3.82 -2.95 -7.32
CA VAL A 4 -4.03 -3.26 -5.89
C VAL A 4 -4.16 -1.96 -5.10
N GLY A 5 -5.24 -1.86 -4.32
CA GLY A 5 -5.40 -0.82 -3.30
C GLY A 5 -5.16 -1.41 -1.91
N LEU A 6 -4.46 -0.68 -1.05
CA LEU A 6 -4.17 -1.11 0.32
C LEU A 6 -5.02 -0.33 1.33
N VAL A 7 -5.72 -1.04 2.22
CA VAL A 7 -6.53 -0.44 3.29
C VAL A 7 -5.90 -0.76 4.64
N GLY A 8 -5.42 0.27 5.33
CA GLY A 8 -4.64 0.20 6.56
C GLY A 8 -3.15 0.29 6.30
N CYS A 9 -2.54 1.42 6.62
CA CYS A 9 -1.11 1.71 6.45
C CYS A 9 -0.29 1.36 7.71
N GLY A 10 -0.71 0.33 8.45
CA GLY A 10 0.02 -0.18 9.62
C GLY A 10 1.10 -1.19 9.25
N PHE A 11 1.60 -1.94 10.24
CA PHE A 11 2.64 -2.94 10.04
C PHE A 11 2.27 -3.98 8.96
N MET A 12 1.05 -4.52 9.01
CA MET A 12 0.58 -5.47 7.98
C MET A 12 0.42 -4.81 6.61
N GLY A 13 -0.02 -3.55 6.56
CA GLY A 13 -0.09 -2.79 5.31
C GLY A 13 1.28 -2.64 4.64
N SER A 14 2.31 -2.31 5.41
CA SER A 14 3.70 -2.27 4.93
C SER A 14 4.18 -3.63 4.44
N MET A 15 3.91 -4.71 5.17
CA MET A 15 4.28 -6.07 4.76
C MET A 15 3.63 -6.46 3.43
N HIS A 16 2.33 -6.20 3.28
CA HIS A 16 1.63 -6.43 2.01
C HIS A 16 2.17 -5.57 0.88
N ALA A 17 2.45 -4.28 1.11
CA ALA A 17 3.02 -3.40 0.08
C ALA A 17 4.36 -3.93 -0.43
N ASN A 18 5.24 -4.38 0.49
CA ASN A 18 6.52 -4.98 0.13
C ASN A 18 6.34 -6.25 -0.72
N VAL A 19 5.46 -7.16 -0.32
CA VAL A 19 5.21 -8.39 -1.09
C VAL A 19 4.60 -8.08 -2.45
N TYR A 20 3.62 -7.17 -2.53
CA TYR A 20 3.01 -6.77 -3.80
C TYR A 20 3.99 -6.07 -4.74
N SER A 21 4.98 -5.32 -4.20
CA SER A 21 6.04 -4.71 -5.01
C SER A 21 7.00 -5.72 -5.65
N ALA A 22 7.05 -6.95 -5.12
CA ALA A 22 7.87 -8.04 -5.65
C ALA A 22 7.12 -8.96 -6.63
N ILE A 23 5.86 -8.67 -6.95
CA ILE A 23 5.05 -9.44 -7.89
C ILE A 23 4.90 -8.61 -9.17
N ASP A 24 5.54 -9.04 -10.26
CA ASP A 24 5.57 -8.30 -11.54
C ASP A 24 4.17 -8.06 -12.12
N GLU A 25 3.24 -8.99 -11.89
CA GLU A 25 1.87 -8.88 -12.36
C GLU A 25 0.99 -7.98 -11.48
N ALA A 26 1.49 -7.41 -10.39
CA ALA A 26 0.75 -6.53 -9.49
C ALA A 26 1.31 -5.10 -9.47
N THR A 27 0.43 -4.14 -9.25
CA THR A 27 0.84 -2.74 -9.08
C THR A 27 0.01 -2.12 -7.97
N LEU A 28 0.68 -1.59 -6.96
CA LEU A 28 0.03 -0.81 -5.92
C LEU A 28 -0.37 0.55 -6.52
N VAL A 29 -1.67 0.86 -6.53
CA VAL A 29 -2.20 2.08 -7.18
C VAL A 29 -2.79 3.08 -6.19
N GLY A 30 -2.88 2.71 -4.90
CA GLY A 30 -3.41 3.60 -3.89
C GLY A 30 -3.43 2.96 -2.52
N VAL A 31 -3.53 3.83 -1.51
CA VAL A 31 -3.63 3.44 -0.10
C VAL A 31 -4.70 4.25 0.60
N PHE A 32 -5.28 3.67 1.65
CA PHE A 32 -6.22 4.33 2.55
C PHE A 32 -5.87 3.97 3.99
N ASP A 33 -5.92 4.95 4.90
CA ASP A 33 -5.86 4.73 6.34
C ASP A 33 -6.84 5.69 7.01
N ALA A 34 -7.43 5.28 8.14
CA ALA A 34 -8.32 6.14 8.91
C ALA A 34 -7.59 7.39 9.43
N ASN A 35 -6.28 7.29 9.66
CA ASN A 35 -5.42 8.45 9.87
C ASN A 35 -4.88 8.94 8.52
N GLN A 36 -5.39 10.09 8.06
CA GLN A 36 -5.05 10.65 6.75
C GLN A 36 -3.56 11.01 6.62
N GLU A 37 -2.92 11.52 7.69
CA GLU A 37 -1.49 11.85 7.68
C GLU A 37 -0.65 10.59 7.50
N LYS A 38 -1.01 9.53 8.20
CA LYS A 38 -0.37 8.22 8.08
C LYS A 38 -0.55 7.62 6.68
N GLY A 39 -1.73 7.77 6.09
CA GLY A 39 -1.99 7.35 4.71
C GLY A 39 -1.12 8.11 3.70
N LYS A 40 -1.02 9.43 3.84
CA LYS A 40 -0.15 10.28 2.99
C LYS A 40 1.32 9.91 3.12
N ALA A 41 1.83 9.83 4.35
CA ALA A 41 3.22 9.47 4.61
C ALA A 41 3.58 8.07 4.09
N PHE A 42 2.63 7.14 4.06
CA PHE A 42 2.83 5.82 3.46
C PHE A 42 2.88 5.87 1.93
N ALA A 43 2.04 6.70 1.30
CA ALA A 43 1.99 6.83 -0.17
C ALA A 43 3.22 7.52 -0.76
N GLU A 44 3.89 8.37 0.01
CA GLU A 44 5.11 9.09 -0.39
C GLU A 44 6.40 8.28 -0.18
N LYS A 45 6.29 7.10 0.42
CA LYS A 45 7.41 6.23 0.80
C LYS A 45 7.75 5.24 -0.31
#